data_AF-A0A5K1AJY9-F1
#
_entry.id   AF-A0A5K1AJY9-F1
#
_cell.length_a   1.000
_cell.length_b   1.000
_cell.length_c   1.000
_cell.angle_alpha   90.00
_cell.angle_beta   90.00
_cell.angle_gamma   90.00
#
_symmetry.space_group_name_H-M   'P 1'
#
loop_
_entity.id
_entity.type
_entity.pdbx_description
1 polymer ?
#
loop_
_entity_poly.entity_id
_entity_poly.type
_entity_poly.pdbx_seq_one_letter_code
_entity_poly.pdbx_strand_id
1 'polypeptide(L)'
;VIATGVVVGTGLHVISHLTCDFPRLLHATPQEYEPMKRFFGEKQPPNYWWFVKGTEGWTGVVMVVLMAIAFTLATPWFRRNRLNVPKPFKKLTGFNAFWYSHHLFIIVYALLILHGYQLYLTHDWYKKT
;
A
#
# COMPACT_ATOMS: atom_id res chain seq x y z
N VAL A 1 -3.41 1.36 20.30
CA VAL A 1 -2.45 2.46 20.03
C VAL A 1 -1.60 2.16 18.81
N ILE A 2 -0.78 1.10 18.79
CA ILE A 2 0.09 0.75 17.63
C ILE A 2 -0.70 0.59 16.32
N ALA A 3 -1.76 -0.23 16.31
CA ALA A 3 -2.62 -0.44 15.14
C ALA A 3 -3.16 0.87 14.54
N THR A 4 -3.60 1.79 15.40
CA THR A 4 -4.06 3.12 14.98
C THR A 4 -2.93 3.94 14.37
N GLY A 5 -1.73 3.90 14.98
CA GLY A 5 -0.54 4.55 14.44
C GLY A 5 -0.17 4.01 13.05
N VAL A 6 -0.25 2.69 12.83
CA VAL A 6 -0.01 2.08 11.52
C VAL A 6 -1.00 2.61 10.49
N VAL A 7 -2.30 2.64 10.80
CA VAL A 7 -3.33 3.17 9.89
C VAL A 7 -3.06 4.63 9.52
N VAL A 8 -2.72 5.47 10.50
CA VAL A 8 -2.40 6.88 10.26
C VAL A 8 -1.14 7.02 9.40
N GLY A 9 -0.07 6.29 9.74
CA GLY A 9 1.18 6.31 8.98
C GLY A 9 1.01 5.85 7.53
N THR A 10 0.31 4.73 7.31
CA THR A 10 -0.03 4.25 5.97
C THR A 10 -0.90 5.25 5.22
N GLY A 11 -1.88 5.87 5.88
CA GLY A 11 -2.73 6.90 5.27
C GLY A 11 -1.92 8.10 4.79
N LEU A 12 -1.06 8.66 5.66
CA LEU A 12 -0.19 9.78 5.30
C LEU A 12 0.75 9.41 4.14
N HIS A 13 1.32 8.21 4.16
CA HIS A 13 2.19 7.71 3.12
C HIS A 13 1.48 7.59 1.76
N VAL A 14 0.31 6.91 1.72
CA VAL A 14 -0.47 6.73 0.49
C VAL A 14 -0.95 8.07 -0.07
N ILE A 15 -1.44 8.97 0.80
CA ILE A 15 -1.88 10.30 0.38
C ILE A 15 -0.71 11.07 -0.24
N SER A 16 0.47 11.05 0.38
CA SER A 16 1.65 11.74 -0.15
C SER A 16 2.01 11.26 -1.56
N HIS A 17 1.97 9.94 -1.81
CA HIS A 17 2.17 9.41 -3.16
C HIS A 17 1.11 9.92 -4.16
N LEU A 18 -0.16 9.86 -3.78
CA LEU A 18 -1.27 10.17 -4.68
C LEU A 18 -1.45 11.68 -4.92
N THR A 19 -1.13 12.53 -3.96
CA THR A 19 -1.44 13.98 -4.03
C THR A 19 -0.21 14.87 -4.15
N CYS A 20 0.98 14.36 -3.86
CA CYS A 20 2.21 15.14 -3.93
C CYS A 20 3.17 14.56 -4.97
N ASP A 21 3.57 13.29 -4.83
CA ASP A 21 4.63 12.71 -5.67
C ASP A 21 4.18 12.50 -7.11
N PHE A 22 3.05 11.81 -7.31
CA PHE A 22 2.56 11.52 -8.66
C PHE A 22 2.19 12.79 -9.43
N PRO A 23 1.43 13.75 -8.85
CA PRO A 23 1.18 15.04 -9.52
C PRO A 23 2.47 15.77 -9.90
N ARG A 24 3.47 15.78 -9.01
CA ARG A 24 4.75 16.44 -9.26
C ARG A 24 5.49 15.79 -10.42
N LEU A 25 5.50 14.47 -10.52
CA LEU A 25 6.13 13.75 -11.64
C LEU A 25 5.35 13.90 -12.95
N LEU A 26 4.01 13.98 -12.90
CA LEU A 26 3.17 14.14 -14.09
C LEU A 26 3.21 15.55 -14.69
N HIS A 27 3.40 16.58 -13.85
CA HIS A 27 3.42 17.98 -14.26
C HIS A 27 4.83 18.59 -14.24
N ALA A 28 5.87 17.79 -14.01
CA ALA A 28 7.25 18.25 -14.06
C ALA A 28 7.57 18.84 -15.45
N THR A 29 8.24 19.99 -15.46
CA THR A 29 8.88 20.52 -16.66
C THR A 29 10.02 19.58 -17.12
N PRO A 30 10.46 19.65 -18.38
CA PRO A 30 11.57 18.81 -18.85
C PRO A 30 12.84 18.93 -17.98
N GLN A 31 13.15 20.14 -17.50
CA GLN A 31 14.30 20.40 -16.63
C GLN A 31 14.13 19.77 -15.25
N GLU A 32 12.92 19.78 -14.68
CA GLU A 32 12.62 19.14 -13.40
C GLU A 32 12.57 17.62 -13.50
N TYR A 33 12.18 17.09 -14.67
CA TYR A 33 12.11 15.65 -14.92
C TYR A 33 13.48 15.04 -15.27
N GLU A 34 14.43 15.83 -15.80
CA GLU A 34 15.77 15.36 -16.16
C GLU A 34 16.46 14.52 -15.07
N PRO A 35 16.55 14.95 -13.79
CA PRO A 35 17.15 14.13 -12.74
C PRO A 35 16.33 12.89 -12.36
N MET A 36 15.06 12.83 -12.76
CA MET A 36 14.14 11.73 -12.46
C MET A 36 14.21 10.62 -13.51
N LYS A 37 14.75 10.88 -14.70
CA LYS A 37 14.88 9.88 -15.79
C LYS A 37 15.62 8.61 -15.37
N ARG A 38 16.66 8.75 -14.53
CA ARG A 38 17.42 7.60 -13.99
C ARG A 38 16.57 6.63 -13.18
N PHE A 39 15.40 7.09 -12.71
CA PHE A 39 14.46 6.33 -11.92
C PHE A 39 13.25 5.97 -12.77
N PHE A 40 12.54 6.95 -13.32
CA PHE A 40 11.26 6.73 -13.99
C PHE A 40 11.35 6.50 -15.50
N GLY A 41 12.57 6.50 -16.06
CA GLY A 41 12.86 6.32 -17.48
C GLY A 41 12.85 7.63 -18.27
N GLU A 42 13.34 7.57 -19.51
CA GLU A 42 13.48 8.74 -20.40
C GLU A 42 12.16 9.47 -20.67
N LYS A 43 11.06 8.71 -20.77
CA LYS A 43 9.72 9.26 -21.03
C LYS A 43 9.00 9.50 -19.72
N GLN A 44 8.57 10.74 -19.52
CA GLN A 44 7.74 11.13 -18.39
C GLN A 44 6.47 10.26 -18.31
N PRO A 45 6.06 9.84 -17.10
CA PRO A 45 4.84 9.05 -16.92
C PRO A 45 3.62 9.80 -17.49
N PRO A 46 2.75 9.14 -18.27
CA PRO A 46 1.63 9.80 -18.92
C PRO A 46 0.41 9.99 -18.00
N ASN A 47 0.29 9.20 -16.92
CA ASN A 47 -0.83 9.23 -15.98
C ASN A 47 -0.58 8.32 -14.76
N TYR A 48 -1.53 8.29 -13.83
CA TYR A 48 -1.48 7.49 -12.60
C TYR A 48 -1.35 5.99 -12.84
N TRP A 49 -1.97 5.45 -13.90
CA TRP A 49 -1.92 4.02 -14.18
C TRP A 49 -0.52 3.53 -14.50
N TRP A 50 0.36 4.42 -14.98
CA TRP A 50 1.76 4.09 -15.18
C TRP A 50 2.43 3.73 -13.85
N PHE A 51 2.19 4.51 -12.78
CA PHE A 51 2.75 4.23 -11.45
C PHE A 51 2.15 2.96 -10.85
N VAL A 52 0.84 2.74 -11.00
CA VAL A 52 0.15 1.54 -10.50
C VAL A 52 0.68 0.25 -11.15
N LYS A 53 1.09 0.31 -12.42
CA LYS A 53 1.68 -0.84 -13.12
C LYS A 53 3.13 -1.13 -12.70
N GLY A 54 3.85 -0.15 -12.18
CA GLY A 54 5.18 -0.36 -11.60
C GLY A 54 5.11 -1.23 -10.35
N THR A 55 6.24 -1.87 -9.99
CA THR A 55 6.26 -2.78 -8.82
C THR A 55 5.81 -2.09 -7.55
N GLU A 56 6.26 -0.87 -7.32
CA GLU A 56 5.83 -0.05 -6.19
C GLU A 56 4.31 0.12 -6.14
N GLY A 57 3.70 0.44 -7.28
CA GLY A 57 2.28 0.70 -7.37
C GLY A 57 1.44 -0.52 -7.01
N TRP A 58 1.63 -1.64 -7.71
CA TRP A 58 0.76 -2.79 -7.50
C TRP A 58 1.02 -3.46 -6.15
N THR A 59 2.27 -3.52 -5.67
CA THR A 59 2.58 -4.08 -4.35
C THR A 59 1.95 -3.24 -3.23
N GLY A 60 2.05 -1.91 -3.31
CA GLY A 60 1.41 -0.99 -2.37
C GLY A 60 -0.12 -1.12 -2.35
N VAL A 61 -0.75 -1.21 -3.53
CA VAL A 61 -2.21 -1.42 -3.63
C VAL A 61 -2.62 -2.74 -2.99
N VAL A 62 -1.92 -3.83 -3.29
CA VAL A 62 -2.22 -5.15 -2.69
C VAL A 62 -2.07 -5.10 -1.17
N MET A 63 -1.01 -4.49 -0.66
CA MET A 63 -0.81 -4.32 0.79
C MET A 63 -1.96 -3.56 1.44
N VAL A 64 -2.38 -2.43 0.88
CA VAL A 64 -3.50 -1.62 1.41
C VAL A 64 -4.79 -2.42 1.44
N VAL A 65 -5.09 -3.20 0.40
CA VAL A 65 -6.29 -4.05 0.34
C VAL A 65 -6.25 -5.14 1.42
N LEU A 66 -5.14 -5.86 1.55
CA LEU A 66 -4.98 -6.90 2.57
C LEU A 66 -5.07 -6.34 3.99
N MET A 67 -4.43 -5.19 4.23
CA MET A 67 -4.52 -4.48 5.51
C MET A 67 -5.95 -4.02 5.80
N ALA A 68 -6.67 -3.46 4.81
CA ALA A 68 -8.05 -3.03 4.99
C ALA A 68 -8.95 -4.19 5.43
N ILE A 69 -8.78 -5.38 4.83
CA ILE A 69 -9.50 -6.60 5.24
C ILE A 69 -9.15 -6.98 6.68
N ALA A 70 -7.86 -7.09 7.00
CA ALA A 70 -7.40 -7.53 8.32
C ALA A 70 -7.84 -6.56 9.43
N PHE A 71 -7.68 -5.24 9.24
CA PHE A 71 -8.08 -4.23 10.22
C PHE A 71 -9.59 -4.15 10.39
N THR A 72 -10.36 -4.27 9.30
CA THR A 72 -11.85 -4.26 9.38
C THR A 72 -12.35 -5.45 10.20
N LEU A 73 -11.83 -6.66 9.91
CA LEU A 73 -12.19 -7.88 10.64
C LEU A 73 -11.63 -7.91 12.07
N ALA A 74 -10.59 -7.12 12.38
CA ALA A 74 -10.07 -6.91 13.73
C ALA A 74 -11.01 -6.11 14.63
N THR A 75 -11.90 -5.29 14.07
CA THR A 75 -12.77 -4.43 14.86
C THR A 75 -13.67 -5.28 15.78
N PRO A 76 -13.99 -4.82 17.01
CA PRO A 76 -14.78 -5.61 17.96
C PRO A 76 -16.15 -6.04 17.42
N TRP A 77 -16.72 -5.25 16.51
CA TRP A 77 -18.02 -5.46 15.89
C TRP A 77 -18.01 -6.68 14.97
N PHE A 78 -17.01 -6.77 14.10
CA PHE A 78 -16.79 -7.90 13.19
C PHE A 78 -16.28 -9.13 13.93
N ARG A 79 -15.25 -8.98 14.77
CA ARG A 79 -14.61 -10.09 15.50
C ARG A 79 -15.54 -10.80 16.48
N ARG A 80 -16.42 -10.06 17.16
CA ARG A 80 -17.40 -10.63 18.11
C ARG A 80 -18.73 -11.00 17.44
N ASN A 81 -18.81 -10.94 16.11
CA ASN A 81 -20.02 -11.23 15.33
C ASN A 81 -21.27 -10.45 15.79
N ARG A 82 -21.09 -9.17 16.16
CA ARG A 82 -22.16 -8.30 16.67
C ARG A 82 -22.95 -7.62 15.55
N LEU A 83 -22.48 -7.69 14.31
CA LEU A 83 -23.12 -7.08 13.15
C LEU A 83 -24.22 -7.97 12.60
N ASN A 84 -25.36 -7.38 12.30
CA ASN A 84 -26.48 -8.07 11.68
C ASN A 84 -26.36 -8.00 10.15
N VAL A 85 -25.42 -8.78 9.59
CA VAL A 85 -25.18 -8.87 8.14
C VAL A 85 -26.03 -9.98 7.51
N PRO A 86 -26.36 -9.91 6.21
CA PRO A 86 -27.08 -10.97 5.51
C PRO A 86 -26.38 -12.33 5.66
N LYS A 87 -27.16 -13.43 5.65
CA LYS A 87 -26.66 -14.80 5.84
C LYS A 87 -25.38 -15.17 5.08
N PRO A 88 -25.15 -14.80 3.80
CA PRO A 88 -23.89 -15.12 3.12
C PRO A 88 -22.66 -14.45 3.75
N PHE A 89 -22.81 -13.21 4.22
CA PHE A 89 -21.72 -12.44 4.83
C PHE A 89 -21.47 -12.80 6.29
N LYS A 90 -22.42 -13.44 6.98
CA LYS A 90 -22.22 -13.94 8.37
C LYS A 90 -21.10 -14.97 8.50
N LYS A 91 -20.71 -15.65 7.41
CA LYS A 91 -19.56 -16.56 7.39
C LYS A 91 -18.21 -15.83 7.36
N LEU A 92 -18.20 -14.56 6.97
CA LEU A 92 -17.01 -13.71 6.89
C LEU A 92 -16.79 -12.88 8.17
N THR A 93 -17.61 -13.09 9.20
CA THR A 93 -17.50 -12.42 10.51
C THR A 93 -17.16 -13.43 11.62
N GLY A 94 -16.73 -12.94 12.78
CA GLY A 94 -16.37 -13.78 13.93
C GLY A 94 -14.87 -14.03 14.10
N PHE A 95 -14.51 -14.80 15.13
CA PHE A 95 -13.12 -15.00 15.55
C PHE A 95 -12.28 -15.75 14.50
N ASN A 96 -12.85 -16.75 13.81
CA ASN A 96 -12.12 -17.47 12.76
C ASN A 96 -11.77 -16.56 11.57
N ALA A 97 -12.72 -15.77 11.09
CA ALA A 97 -12.48 -14.81 10.02
C ALA A 97 -11.41 -13.78 10.41
N PHE A 98 -11.49 -13.25 11.63
CA PHE A 98 -10.45 -12.42 12.23
C PHE A 98 -9.07 -13.11 12.21
N TRP A 99 -8.99 -14.34 12.73
CA TRP A 99 -7.73 -15.05 12.90
C TRP A 99 -7.04 -15.36 11.57
N TYR A 100 -7.79 -15.89 10.60
CA TYR A 100 -7.24 -16.16 9.27
C TYR A 100 -6.87 -14.88 8.52
N SER A 101 -7.68 -13.82 8.64
CA SER A 101 -7.32 -12.53 8.02
C SER A 101 -6.07 -11.91 8.64
N HIS A 102 -5.75 -12.17 9.91
CA HIS A 102 -4.51 -11.68 10.52
C HIS A 102 -3.26 -12.31 9.92
N HIS A 103 -3.34 -13.54 9.40
CA HIS A 103 -2.20 -14.18 8.75
C HIS A 103 -1.87 -13.53 7.40
N LEU A 104 -2.76 -12.71 6.83
CA LEU A 104 -2.46 -11.87 5.66
C LEU A 104 -1.26 -10.95 5.93
N PHE A 105 -0.97 -10.61 7.19
CA PHE A 105 0.22 -9.82 7.52
C PHE A 105 1.53 -10.50 7.15
N ILE A 106 1.58 -11.83 7.04
CA ILE A 106 2.77 -12.54 6.52
C ILE A 106 3.05 -12.09 5.09
N ILE A 107 2.00 -12.03 4.26
CA ILE A 107 2.08 -11.56 2.88
C ILE A 107 2.37 -10.06 2.84
N VAL A 108 1.72 -9.25 3.69
CA VAL A 108 1.96 -7.80 3.76
C VAL A 108 3.42 -7.50 4.12
N TYR A 109 4.03 -8.21 5.08
CA TYR A 109 5.44 -8.00 5.42
C TYR A 109 6.38 -8.42 4.30
N ALA A 110 6.11 -9.53 3.62
CA ALA A 110 6.88 -9.91 2.44
C ALA A 110 6.79 -8.86 1.33
N LEU A 111 5.58 -8.36 1.04
CA LEU A 111 5.37 -7.29 0.08
C LEU A 111 5.98 -5.97 0.53
N LEU A 112 5.96 -5.64 1.82
CA LEU A 112 6.59 -4.42 2.36
C LEU A 112 8.09 -4.41 2.11
N ILE A 113 8.76 -5.56 2.27
CA ILE A 113 10.19 -5.70 1.95
C ILE A 113 10.41 -5.51 0.44
N LEU A 114 9.58 -6.12 -0.41
CA LEU A 114 9.69 -6.00 -1.86
C LEU A 114 9.43 -4.58 -2.36
N HIS A 115 8.38 -3.94 -1.84
CA HIS A 115 8.01 -2.54 -2.07
C HIS A 115 9.17 -1.61 -1.64
N GLY A 116 9.64 -1.74 -0.40
CA GLY A 116 10.78 -0.96 0.09
C GLY A 116 12.08 -1.16 -0.69
N TYR A 117 12.35 -2.37 -1.20
CA TYR A 117 13.58 -2.68 -1.92
C TYR A 117 13.63 -2.09 -3.33
N GLN A 118 12.48 -1.98 -3.98
CA GLN A 118 12.33 -1.47 -5.34
C GLN A 118 12.00 0.03 -5.40
N LEU A 119 11.70 0.67 -4.25
CA LEU A 119 11.60 2.12 -4.12
C LEU A 119 12.84 2.79 -4.72
N TYR A 120 12.56 3.48 -5.82
CA TYR A 120 13.45 3.99 -6.86
C TYR A 120 14.74 4.73 -6.43
N LEU A 121 14.98 5.05 -5.16
CA LEU A 121 15.92 6.10 -4.76
C LEU A 121 17.39 5.64 -4.58
N THR A 122 17.67 4.34 -4.52
CA THR A 122 19.04 3.82 -4.36
C THR A 122 19.25 2.56 -5.19
N HIS A 123 19.91 2.71 -6.34
CA HIS A 123 20.34 1.58 -7.17
C HIS A 123 21.60 0.88 -6.59
N ASP A 124 22.33 1.60 -5.74
CA ASP A 124 23.53 1.15 -5.06
C ASP A 124 23.19 0.23 -3.89
N TRP A 125 23.56 -1.05 -4.00
CA TRP A 125 23.31 -2.07 -2.98
C TRP A 125 23.89 -1.70 -1.61
N TYR A 126 25.02 -0.97 -1.57
CA TYR A 126 25.66 -0.53 -0.32
C TYR A 126 24.94 0.62 0.39
N LYS A 127 23.96 1.28 -0.25
CA LYS A 127 23.09 2.29 0.39
C LYS A 127 21.76 1.70 0.87
N LYS A 128 21.55 0.40 0.67
CA LYS A 128 20.35 -0.34 1.10
C LYS A 128 20.50 -0.97 2.50
N THR A 129 21.67 -0.83 3.13
CA THR A 129 22.02 -1.29 4.50
C THR A 129 22.59 -0.13 5.29
#